data_AF-A0A416DH57-F1
#
_entry.id   AF-A0A416DH57-F1
#
_cell.length_a   1.000
_cell.length_b   1.000
_cell.length_c   1.000
_cell.angle_alpha   90.00
_cell.angle_beta   90.00
_cell.angle_gamma   90.00
#
_symmetry.space_group_name_H-M   'P 1'
#
loop_
_entity.id
_entity.type
_entity.pdbx_description
1 polymer ?
#
loop_
_entity_poly.entity_id
_entity_poly.type
_entity_poly.pdbx_seq_one_letter_code
_entity_poly.pdbx_strand_id
1 'polypeptide(L)'
;MKNAKRLTLCGMLAAVAVVLSLVERMFPLDAIVPVPGVKLGLANVVTLFALTRLSARDAFAIVVTRVAISSLLMGSVSAFLFSLFGGLLSLIVMGILLKAEGRFCSLFGVSVGGAAAHNIGQMAAAVIWLKNWAVIAYLPFLLVMSVPLGLVTGLTCSVVLHHLKKIDFGA
;
A
#
# COMPACT_ATOMS: atom_id res chain seq x y z
N MET A 1 -3.58 -16.11 25.86
CA MET A 1 -3.63 -14.63 25.96
C MET A 1 -2.88 -13.85 24.86
N LYS A 2 -1.95 -14.46 24.08
CA LYS A 2 -1.23 -13.76 22.98
C LYS A 2 -2.08 -13.45 21.72
N ASN A 3 -3.10 -14.27 21.43
CA ASN A 3 -3.89 -14.14 20.19
C ASN A 3 -4.85 -12.94 20.20
N ALA A 4 -5.45 -12.60 21.36
CA ALA A 4 -6.38 -11.48 21.46
C ALA A 4 -5.66 -10.15 21.22
N LYS A 5 -4.56 -9.87 21.93
CA LYS A 5 -3.76 -8.64 21.71
C LYS A 5 -3.29 -8.49 20.27
N ARG A 6 -2.82 -9.58 19.65
CA ARG A 6 -2.38 -9.58 18.26
C ARG A 6 -3.54 -9.30 17.29
N LEU A 7 -4.71 -9.90 17.53
CA LEU A 7 -5.91 -9.63 16.74
C LEU A 7 -6.35 -8.16 16.88
N THR A 8 -6.32 -7.60 18.09
CA THR A 8 -6.66 -6.20 18.33
C THR A 8 -5.68 -5.26 17.62
N LEU A 9 -4.39 -5.56 17.64
CA LEU A 9 -3.37 -4.80 16.89
C LEU A 9 -3.61 -4.85 15.37
N CYS A 10 -3.86 -6.05 14.82
CA CYS A 10 -4.20 -6.19 13.41
C CYS A 10 -5.47 -5.41 13.06
N GLY A 11 -6.49 -5.43 13.92
CA GLY A 11 -7.73 -4.67 13.77
C GLY A 11 -7.50 -3.15 13.79
N MET A 12 -6.71 -2.65 14.74
CA MET A 12 -6.35 -1.22 14.80
C MET A 12 -5.56 -0.79 13.56
N LEU A 13 -4.57 -1.58 13.12
CA LEU A 13 -3.79 -1.28 11.92
C LEU A 13 -4.66 -1.32 10.66
N ALA A 14 -5.59 -2.28 10.56
CA ALA A 14 -6.56 -2.31 9.47
C ALA A 14 -7.46 -1.06 9.46
N ALA A 15 -7.93 -0.62 10.63
CA ALA A 15 -8.70 0.62 10.75
C ALA A 15 -7.88 1.85 10.31
N VAL A 16 -6.64 1.97 10.76
CA VAL A 16 -5.72 3.05 10.32
C VAL A 16 -5.48 2.98 8.81
N ALA A 17 -5.30 1.78 8.24
CA ALA A 17 -5.14 1.60 6.80
C ALA A 17 -6.36 2.08 6.02
N VAL A 18 -7.58 1.78 6.50
CA VAL A 18 -8.83 2.27 5.90
C VAL A 18 -8.90 3.79 5.98
N VAL A 19 -8.64 4.39 7.15
CA VAL A 19 -8.68 5.85 7.33
C VAL A 19 -7.66 6.53 6.40
N LEU A 20 -6.43 6.03 6.34
CA LEU A 20 -5.40 6.57 5.44
C LEU A 20 -5.79 6.41 3.96
N SER A 21 -6.42 5.30 3.57
CA SER A 21 -6.96 5.13 2.22
C SER A 21 -8.07 6.13 1.88
N LEU A 22 -8.94 6.45 2.84
CA LEU A 22 -9.99 7.45 2.65
C LEU A 22 -9.38 8.85 2.53
N VAL A 23 -8.48 9.21 3.45
CA VAL A 23 -7.78 10.50 3.45
C VAL A 23 -6.99 10.69 2.15
N GLU A 24 -6.26 9.67 1.72
CA GLU A 24 -5.53 9.66 0.45
C GLU A 24 -6.43 9.96 -0.75
N ARG A 25 -7.67 9.44 -0.74
CA ARG A 25 -8.63 9.71 -1.80
C ARG A 25 -9.26 11.11 -1.69
N MET A 26 -9.35 11.66 -0.49
CA MET A 26 -9.82 13.04 -0.28
C MET A 26 -8.81 14.07 -0.79
N PHE A 27 -7.53 13.72 -0.93
CA PHE A 27 -6.57 14.54 -1.65
C PHE A 27 -6.81 14.42 -3.16
N PRO A 28 -7.31 15.47 -3.85
CA PRO A 28 -7.53 15.42 -5.29
C PRO A 28 -6.19 15.61 -6.00
N LEU A 29 -5.31 14.62 -5.91
CA LEU A 29 -4.03 14.60 -6.63
C LEU A 29 -4.25 14.65 -8.14
N ASP A 30 -5.40 14.13 -8.60
CA ASP A 30 -5.87 14.24 -9.98
C ASP A 30 -6.02 15.71 -10.45
N ALA A 31 -6.19 16.68 -9.53
CA ALA A 31 -6.28 18.11 -9.85
C ALA A 31 -4.90 18.78 -10.02
N ILE A 32 -3.84 18.20 -9.45
CA ILE A 32 -2.46 18.72 -9.56
C ILE A 32 -1.72 18.01 -10.69
N VAL A 33 -1.97 16.70 -10.85
CA VAL A 33 -1.44 15.88 -11.92
C VAL A 33 -2.64 15.18 -12.57
N PRO A 34 -3.07 15.60 -13.77
CA PRO A 34 -4.23 15.03 -14.46
C PRO A 34 -3.90 13.66 -15.07
N VAL A 35 -3.34 12.77 -14.26
CA VAL A 35 -3.02 11.40 -14.61
C VAL A 35 -3.86 10.48 -13.73
N PRO A 36 -4.89 9.83 -14.30
CA PRO A 36 -5.78 8.99 -13.54
C PRO A 36 -5.00 7.85 -12.88
N GLY A 37 -5.04 7.81 -11.54
CA GLY A 37 -4.46 6.71 -10.76
C GLY A 37 -3.17 7.03 -10.01
N VAL A 38 -2.69 8.27 -10.03
CA VAL A 38 -1.61 8.71 -9.11
C VAL A 38 -2.16 8.73 -7.68
N LYS A 39 -1.57 7.93 -6.80
CA LYS A 39 -1.89 7.87 -5.36
C LYS A 39 -0.63 8.12 -4.55
N LEU A 40 -0.76 8.76 -3.38
CA LEU A 40 0.36 9.09 -2.49
C LEU A 40 1.08 7.85 -1.92
N GLY A 41 0.41 6.69 -1.91
CA GLY A 41 0.85 5.46 -1.26
C GLY A 41 0.62 5.44 0.26
N LEU A 42 -0.21 6.32 0.83
CA LEU A 42 -0.40 6.42 2.30
C LEU A 42 -0.90 5.09 2.89
N ALA A 43 -1.85 4.46 2.22
CA ALA A 43 -2.36 3.15 2.61
C ALA A 43 -1.30 2.04 2.57
N ASN A 44 -0.27 2.21 1.74
CA ASN A 44 0.81 1.25 1.55
C ASN A 44 1.88 1.33 2.65
N VAL A 45 1.97 2.47 3.36
CA VAL A 45 2.79 2.60 4.58
C VAL A 45 2.36 1.56 5.61
N VAL A 46 1.05 1.37 5.79
CA VAL A 46 0.53 0.38 6.75
C VAL A 46 0.79 -1.05 6.26
N THR A 47 0.70 -1.31 4.95
CA THR A 47 1.08 -2.62 4.39
C THR A 47 2.55 -2.94 4.67
N LEU A 48 3.45 -1.98 4.43
CA LEU A 48 4.89 -2.14 4.66
C LEU A 48 5.19 -2.30 6.16
N PHE A 49 4.53 -1.53 7.01
CA PHE A 49 4.63 -1.68 8.47
C PHE A 49 4.15 -3.07 8.93
N ALA A 50 3.01 -3.54 8.40
CA ALA A 50 2.50 -4.87 8.73
C ALA A 50 3.44 -5.98 8.25
N LEU A 51 4.05 -5.84 7.06
CA LEU A 51 5.02 -6.83 6.57
C LEU A 51 6.32 -6.87 7.38
N THR A 52 6.72 -5.74 7.98
CA THR A 52 7.97 -5.64 8.77
C THR A 52 7.79 -6.05 10.23
N ARG A 53 6.61 -5.81 10.83
CA ARG A 53 6.35 -6.07 12.26
C ARG A 53 5.40 -7.23 12.55
N LEU A 54 4.57 -7.60 11.58
CA LEU A 54 3.61 -8.71 11.69
C LEU A 54 3.98 -9.82 10.70
N SER A 55 3.13 -10.83 10.60
CA SER A 55 3.29 -11.89 9.61
C SER A 55 2.72 -11.50 8.25
N ALA A 56 3.22 -12.11 7.17
CA ALA A 56 2.65 -11.93 5.83
C ALA A 56 1.14 -12.24 5.76
N ARG A 57 0.64 -13.17 6.59
CA ARG A 57 -0.80 -13.48 6.69
C ARG A 57 -1.60 -12.30 7.26
N ASP A 58 -1.06 -11.60 8.25
CA ASP A 58 -1.74 -10.44 8.84
C ASP A 58 -1.73 -9.25 7.88
N ALA A 59 -0.61 -9.01 7.19
CA ALA A 59 -0.53 -7.97 6.17
C ALA A 59 -1.54 -8.21 5.04
N PHE A 60 -1.69 -9.47 4.61
CA PHE A 60 -2.69 -9.85 3.61
C PHE A 60 -4.11 -9.57 4.11
N ALA A 61 -4.44 -9.98 5.34
CA ALA A 61 -5.73 -9.70 5.94
C ALA A 61 -6.00 -8.18 6.02
N ILE A 62 -5.03 -7.38 6.44
CA ILE A 62 -5.14 -5.91 6.48
C ILE A 62 -5.44 -5.33 5.10
N VAL A 63 -4.72 -5.76 4.05
CA VAL A 63 -4.96 -5.27 2.68
C VAL A 63 -6.35 -5.66 2.19
N VAL A 64 -6.78 -6.91 2.40
CA VAL A 64 -8.11 -7.38 1.97
C VAL A 64 -9.21 -6.63 2.71
N THR A 65 -9.14 -6.54 4.04
CA THR A 65 -10.10 -5.79 4.86
C THR A 65 -10.15 -4.33 4.45
N ARG A 66 -9.00 -3.69 4.25
CA ARG A 66 -8.91 -2.30 3.79
C ARG A 66 -9.61 -2.11 2.45
N VAL A 67 -9.32 -2.96 1.48
CA VAL A 67 -9.88 -2.87 0.13
C VAL A 67 -11.39 -3.11 0.15
N ALA A 68 -11.86 -4.11 0.90
CA ALA A 68 -13.28 -4.40 1.07
C ALA A 68 -14.01 -3.19 1.67
N ILE A 69 -13.57 -2.69 2.84
CA ILE A 69 -14.21 -1.56 3.51
C ILE A 69 -14.15 -0.29 2.65
N SER A 70 -12.98 0.03 2.09
CA SER A 70 -12.82 1.23 1.25
C SER A 70 -13.72 1.17 0.02
N SER A 71 -13.90 0.01 -0.60
CA SER A 71 -14.80 -0.14 -1.74
C SER A 71 -16.28 -0.01 -1.38
N LEU A 72 -16.69 -0.51 -0.22
CA LEU A 72 -18.06 -0.38 0.27
C LEU A 72 -18.40 1.08 0.56
N LEU A 73 -17.47 1.83 1.16
CA LEU A 73 -17.64 3.26 1.44
C LEU A 73 -17.66 4.11 0.17
N MET A 74 -16.90 3.71 -0.85
CA MET A 74 -16.73 4.50 -2.07
C MET A 74 -17.65 4.09 -3.23
N GLY A 75 -18.33 2.94 -3.14
CA GLY A 75 -19.45 2.58 -4.02
C GLY A 75 -19.09 2.22 -5.48
N SER A 76 -17.84 1.91 -5.82
CA SER A 76 -17.45 1.59 -7.21
C SER A 76 -16.66 0.29 -7.35
N VAL A 77 -17.17 -0.64 -8.16
CA VAL A 77 -16.53 -1.94 -8.48
C VAL A 77 -15.17 -1.75 -9.16
N SER A 78 -15.02 -0.72 -10.00
CA SER A 78 -13.74 -0.38 -10.63
C SER A 78 -12.67 0.00 -9.59
N ALA A 79 -12.99 0.89 -8.63
CA ALA A 79 -12.04 1.24 -7.58
C ALA A 79 -11.70 0.06 -6.66
N PHE A 80 -12.63 -0.87 -6.45
CA PHE A 80 -12.35 -2.12 -5.75
C PHE A 80 -11.29 -2.93 -6.49
N LEU A 81 -11.51 -3.22 -7.77
CA LEU A 81 -10.56 -4.00 -8.59
C LEU A 81 -9.19 -3.33 -8.64
N PHE A 82 -9.15 -2.02 -8.84
CA PHE A 82 -7.92 -1.24 -8.93
C PHE A 82 -7.12 -1.32 -7.64
N SER A 83 -7.78 -1.13 -6.49
CA SER A 83 -7.16 -1.18 -5.17
C SER A 83 -6.78 -2.61 -4.76
N LEU A 84 -7.55 -3.62 -5.19
CA LEU A 84 -7.29 -5.03 -4.92
C LEU A 84 -6.05 -5.50 -5.67
N PHE A 85 -6.02 -5.36 -6.99
CA PHE A 85 -4.89 -5.81 -7.81
C PHE A 85 -3.62 -5.04 -7.50
N GLY A 86 -3.69 -3.70 -7.34
CA GLY A 86 -2.56 -2.90 -6.89
C GLY A 86 -2.07 -3.30 -5.50
N GLY A 87 -2.99 -3.44 -4.54
CA GLY A 87 -2.66 -3.82 -3.16
C GLY A 87 -2.03 -5.22 -3.05
N LEU A 88 -2.57 -6.21 -3.75
CA LEU A 88 -2.05 -7.58 -3.77
C LEU A 88 -0.68 -7.66 -4.44
N LEU A 89 -0.51 -7.01 -5.60
CA LEU A 89 0.77 -7.05 -6.30
C LEU A 89 1.87 -6.34 -5.49
N SER A 90 1.54 -5.20 -4.87
CA SER A 90 2.42 -4.53 -3.92
C SER A 90 2.80 -5.42 -2.74
N LEU A 91 1.85 -6.14 -2.16
CA LEU A 91 2.11 -7.01 -1.01
C LEU A 91 3.06 -8.16 -1.38
N ILE A 92 2.86 -8.77 -2.56
CA ILE A 92 3.73 -9.84 -3.06
C ILE A 92 5.14 -9.30 -3.29
N VAL A 93 5.28 -8.19 -4.01
CA VAL A 93 6.59 -7.60 -4.34
C VAL A 93 7.31 -7.14 -3.08
N MET A 94 6.64 -6.41 -2.18
CA MET A 94 7.23 -6.03 -0.90
C MET A 94 7.66 -7.26 -0.11
N GLY A 95 6.83 -8.31 -0.01
CA GLY A 95 7.16 -9.54 0.70
C GLY A 95 8.37 -10.30 0.11
N ILE A 96 8.57 -10.25 -1.21
CA ILE A 96 9.75 -10.81 -1.87
C ILE A 96 10.99 -9.94 -1.59
N LEU A 97 10.88 -8.62 -1.75
CA LEU A 97 11.98 -7.69 -1.53
C LEU A 97 12.43 -7.66 -0.05
N LEU A 98 11.51 -7.83 0.89
CA LEU A 98 11.80 -7.99 2.32
C LEU A 98 12.66 -9.22 2.62
N LYS A 99 12.54 -10.31 1.86
CA LYS A 99 13.44 -11.48 2.02
C LYS A 99 14.88 -11.18 1.56
N ALA A 100 15.04 -10.18 0.69
CA ALA A 100 16.34 -9.68 0.22
C ALA A 100 16.84 -8.46 1.04
N GLU A 101 16.05 -8.02 2.03
CA GLU A 101 16.40 -6.93 2.93
C GLU A 101 17.63 -7.30 3.77
N GLY A 102 18.62 -6.42 3.80
CA GLY A 102 19.88 -6.64 4.53
C GLY A 102 21.04 -7.24 3.73
N ARG A 103 20.83 -7.68 2.48
CA ARG A 103 21.93 -8.04 1.55
C ARG A 103 22.03 -7.11 0.34
N PHE A 104 20.90 -6.77 -0.28
CA PHE A 104 20.87 -5.97 -1.52
C PHE A 104 19.83 -4.84 -1.52
N CYS A 105 18.90 -4.80 -0.55
CA CYS A 105 17.83 -3.80 -0.51
C CYS A 105 17.65 -3.20 0.89
N SER A 106 17.42 -1.89 0.95
CA SER A 106 17.00 -1.16 2.15
C SER A 106 15.48 -1.05 2.21
N LEU A 107 14.91 -0.78 3.39
CA LEU A 107 13.47 -0.53 3.60
C LEU A 107 12.89 0.48 2.59
N PHE A 108 13.68 1.49 2.20
CA PHE A 108 13.32 2.45 1.15
C PHE A 108 13.14 1.81 -0.23
N GLY A 109 14.02 0.88 -0.62
CA GLY A 109 13.92 0.15 -1.87
C GLY A 109 12.73 -0.80 -1.90
N VAL A 110 12.43 -1.45 -0.76
CA VAL A 110 11.19 -2.25 -0.60
C VAL A 110 9.95 -1.37 -0.80
N SER A 111 9.95 -0.16 -0.23
CA SER A 111 8.84 0.78 -0.37
C SER A 111 8.66 1.28 -1.80
N VAL A 112 9.75 1.68 -2.47
CA VAL A 112 9.74 2.11 -3.89
C VAL A 112 9.29 0.96 -4.80
N GLY A 113 9.84 -0.24 -4.63
CA GLY A 113 9.44 -1.41 -5.40
C GLY A 113 7.98 -1.78 -5.18
N GLY A 114 7.49 -1.67 -3.95
CA GLY A 114 6.09 -1.86 -3.62
C GLY A 114 5.17 -0.79 -4.22
N ALA A 115 5.57 0.48 -4.21
CA ALA A 115 4.83 1.57 -4.86
C ALA A 115 4.75 1.37 -6.39
N ALA A 116 5.85 0.95 -7.02
CA ALA A 116 5.88 0.60 -8.43
C ALA A 116 4.95 -0.58 -8.74
N ALA A 117 5.03 -1.65 -7.96
CA ALA A 117 4.16 -2.82 -8.09
C ALA A 117 2.68 -2.48 -7.87
N HIS A 118 2.37 -1.59 -6.95
CA HIS A 118 1.00 -1.10 -6.74
C HIS A 118 0.46 -0.42 -8.00
N ASN A 119 1.24 0.48 -8.59
CA ASN A 119 0.85 1.20 -9.80
C ASN A 119 0.69 0.24 -10.99
N ILE A 120 1.60 -0.73 -11.15
CA ILE A 120 1.48 -1.78 -12.18
C ILE A 120 0.19 -2.58 -12.01
N GLY A 121 -0.10 -3.05 -10.79
CA GLY A 121 -1.31 -3.85 -10.52
C GLY A 121 -2.60 -3.05 -10.74
N GLN A 122 -2.59 -1.77 -10.35
CA GLN A 122 -3.71 -0.87 -10.59
C GLN A 122 -3.96 -0.64 -12.09
N MET A 123 -2.90 -0.38 -12.86
CA MET A 123 -2.99 -0.19 -14.31
C MET A 123 -3.41 -1.47 -15.04
N ALA A 124 -2.91 -2.64 -14.62
CA ALA A 124 -3.33 -3.91 -15.19
C ALA A 124 -4.84 -4.14 -15.00
N ALA A 125 -5.37 -3.87 -13.80
CA ALA A 125 -6.81 -3.94 -13.54
C ALA A 125 -7.60 -2.92 -14.38
N ALA A 126 -7.05 -1.71 -14.58
CA ALA A 126 -7.66 -0.69 -15.43
C ALA A 126 -7.74 -1.13 -16.90
N VAL A 127 -6.68 -1.73 -17.45
CA VAL A 127 -6.67 -2.24 -18.82
C VAL A 127 -7.68 -3.38 -18.99
N ILE A 128 -7.76 -4.31 -18.03
CA ILE A 128 -8.70 -5.44 -18.08
C ILE A 128 -10.15 -4.93 -18.02
N TRP A 129 -10.44 -3.96 -17.14
CA TRP A 129 -11.79 -3.45 -16.94
C TRP A 129 -12.25 -2.49 -18.05
N LEU A 130 -11.39 -1.54 -18.44
CA LEU A 130 -11.71 -0.52 -19.45
C LEU A 130 -11.46 -1.00 -20.88
N LYS A 131 -10.80 -2.16 -21.06
CA LYS A 131 -10.35 -2.71 -22.36
C LYS A 131 -9.59 -1.71 -23.22
N ASN A 132 -8.95 -0.72 -22.60
CA ASN A 132 -8.25 0.36 -23.28
C ASN A 132 -6.76 0.31 -22.95
N TRP A 133 -5.95 0.00 -23.96
CA TRP A 133 -4.50 -0.11 -23.86
C TRP A 133 -3.82 1.27 -23.73
N ALA A 134 -4.51 2.37 -24.05
CA ALA A 134 -3.98 3.71 -23.88
C ALA A 134 -3.62 4.03 -22.42
N VAL A 135 -4.23 3.32 -21.46
CA VAL A 135 -3.94 3.47 -20.03
C VAL A 135 -2.50 3.04 -19.68
N ILE A 136 -1.90 2.13 -20.45
CA ILE A 136 -0.50 1.69 -20.23
C ILE A 136 0.50 2.80 -20.57
N ALA A 137 0.15 3.73 -21.46
CA ALA A 137 1.03 4.86 -21.78
C ALA A 137 1.36 5.73 -20.55
N TYR A 138 0.50 5.72 -19.52
CA TYR A 138 0.73 6.42 -18.25
C TYR A 138 1.64 5.64 -17.28
N LEU A 139 1.84 4.34 -17.50
CA LEU A 139 2.66 3.48 -16.63
C LEU A 139 4.11 3.97 -16.45
N PRO A 140 4.88 4.34 -17.51
CA PRO A 140 6.24 4.85 -17.30
C PRO A 140 6.27 6.11 -16.44
N PHE A 141 5.31 7.01 -16.61
CA PHE A 141 5.18 8.20 -15.78
C PHE A 141 4.83 7.85 -14.32
N LEU A 142 3.88 6.93 -14.11
CA LEU A 142 3.51 6.41 -12.79
C LEU A 142 4.71 5.75 -12.08
N LEU A 143 5.57 5.03 -12.81
CA LEU A 143 6.77 4.42 -12.27
C LEU A 143 7.82 5.45 -11.84
N VAL A 144 8.01 6.51 -12.63
CA VAL A 144 8.87 7.64 -12.23
C VAL A 144 8.33 8.28 -10.95
N MET A 145 7.01 8.48 -10.86
CA MET A 145 6.37 9.02 -9.66
C MET A 145 6.39 8.07 -8.46
N SER A 146 6.43 6.75 -8.69
CA SER A 146 6.59 5.76 -7.60
C SER A 146 7.90 5.91 -6.84
N VAL A 147 8.93 6.53 -7.41
CA VAL A 147 10.22 6.74 -6.73
C VAL A 147 10.09 7.76 -5.58
N PRO A 148 9.72 9.03 -5.80
CA PRO A 148 9.56 9.99 -4.72
C PRO A 148 8.44 9.58 -3.75
N LEU A 149 7.32 9.07 -4.26
CA LEU A 149 6.20 8.61 -3.42
C LEU A 149 6.59 7.38 -2.57
N GLY A 150 7.31 6.44 -3.17
CA GLY A 150 7.89 5.27 -2.51
C GLY A 150 8.90 5.63 -1.43
N LEU A 151 9.71 6.67 -1.66
CA LEU A 151 10.65 7.19 -0.67
C LEU A 151 9.92 7.85 0.50
N VAL A 152 8.93 8.70 0.24
CA VAL A 152 8.12 9.35 1.28
C VAL A 152 7.39 8.32 2.14
N THR A 153 6.80 7.30 1.51
CA THR A 153 6.14 6.20 2.22
C THR A 153 7.14 5.37 3.05
N GLY A 154 8.34 5.12 2.53
CA GLY A 154 9.41 4.45 3.25
C GLY A 154 9.93 5.25 4.45
N LEU A 155 10.13 6.56 4.27
CA LEU A 155 10.50 7.50 5.34
C LEU A 155 9.44 7.51 6.44
N THR A 156 8.17 7.65 6.07
CA THR A 156 7.05 7.65 7.00
C THR A 156 7.00 6.35 7.79
N CYS A 157 7.14 5.20 7.12
CA CYS A 157 7.20 3.90 7.77
C CYS A 157 8.39 3.80 8.74
N SER A 158 9.58 4.26 8.35
CA SER A 158 10.77 4.26 9.19
C SER A 158 10.59 5.12 10.47
N VAL A 159 10.04 6.34 10.32
CA VAL A 159 9.75 7.23 11.45
C VAL A 159 8.73 6.59 12.41
N VAL A 160 7.67 5.99 11.86
CA VAL A 160 6.64 5.29 12.64
C VAL A 160 7.25 4.09 13.38
N LEU A 161 8.07 3.28 12.69
CA LEU A 161 8.77 2.14 13.30
C LEU A 161 9.73 2.57 14.41
N HIS A 162 10.44 3.70 14.23
CA HIS A 162 11.36 4.23 15.21
C HIS A 162 10.63 4.72 16.47
N HIS A 163 9.51 5.44 16.32
CA HIS A 163 8.70 5.88 17.45
C HIS A 163 8.00 4.71 18.16
N LEU A 164 7.48 3.74 17.40
CA LEU A 164 6.88 2.52 17.95
C LEU A 164 7.90 1.58 18.60
N LYS A 165 9.20 1.76 18.39
CA LYS A 165 10.23 1.05 19.15
C LYS A 165 10.50 1.70 20.51
N LYS A 166 10.26 3.00 20.63
CA LYS A 166 10.33 3.74 21.91
C LYS A 166 9.12 3.48 22.80
N ILE A 167 7.97 3.24 22.17
CA ILE A 167 6.76 2.78 22.84
C ILE A 167 6.89 1.26 22.92
N ASP A 168 7.53 0.74 23.97
CA ASP A 168 7.67 -0.69 24.20
C ASP A 168 6.28 -1.34 24.19
N PHE A 169 5.90 -1.92 23.04
CA PHE A 169 4.87 -2.94 22.99
C PHE A 169 5.49 -4.21 23.55
N GLY A 170 5.72 -4.19 24.87
CA GLY A 170 6.19 -5.33 25.64
C GLY A 170 5.30 -6.53 25.33
N ALA A 171 5.89 -7.49 24.62
CA ALA A 171 5.32 -8.79 24.30
C ALA A 171 6.07 -9.87 25.05
#